data_AF-A0A8T0HK93-F1
#
_entry.id   AF-A0A8T0HK93-F1
#
_cell.length_a   1.000
_cell.length_b   1.000
_cell.length_c   1.000
_cell.angle_alpha   90.00
_cell.angle_beta   90.00
_cell.angle_gamma   90.00
#
_symmetry.space_group_name_H-M   'P 1'
#
loop_
_entity.id
_entity.type
_entity.pdbx_description
1 polymer ?
#
loop_
_entity_poly.entity_id
_entity_poly.type
_entity_poly.pdbx_seq_one_letter_code
_entity_poly.pdbx_strand_id
1 'polypeptide(L)'
;MAMAMPMPMPMAVGAAAVAAAPAAAAVWTSPLPSTSSTLGAPAPSFPPSGIKRSVTRKAPRFPSIHHHHHAAVVVVLRASSTGAGAGGASTVDSPSDWRRKAKPIKPGSSYPAKDHCSQCGLCDTYYIAHVKDACAFLGDGMSRVEDLEPKVHGRGRNPESMDDLFFGVHDDMLYARKIEPVEGAQWTGIVTTIAMEMLRSNIVDAVICVQSDPEDRFKPMPVLARTPEDVLAARGVKPTLSPNLNTLALVEAAGVKRLLFCGVGCQVQALRNVEKHLGLEKLYVLGTNCGTLS
;
A
#
# COMPACT_ATOMS: atom_id res chain seq x y z
N MET A 1 -8.43 -54.50 -24.58
CA MET A 1 -7.11 -55.09 -24.29
C MET A 1 -6.23 -53.96 -23.81
N ALA A 2 -6.17 -53.69 -22.49
CA ALA A 2 -5.19 -54.25 -21.53
C ALA A 2 -3.75 -53.98 -22.01
N MET A 3 -2.86 -53.24 -21.34
CA MET A 3 -2.40 -53.27 -19.93
C MET A 3 -1.82 -51.89 -19.55
N ALA A 4 -2.13 -51.24 -18.42
CA ALA A 4 -1.69 -51.49 -17.03
C ALA A 4 -0.16 -51.37 -16.80
N MET A 5 0.23 -50.37 -15.97
CA MET A 5 1.57 -50.00 -15.51
C MET A 5 2.29 -51.10 -14.69
N PRO A 6 3.55 -50.89 -14.25
CA PRO A 6 3.68 -50.47 -12.86
C PRO A 6 4.79 -49.45 -12.54
N MET A 7 4.51 -48.64 -11.51
CA MET A 7 5.47 -47.87 -10.70
C MET A 7 6.27 -48.79 -9.77
N PRO A 8 7.44 -48.36 -9.26
CA PRO A 8 7.99 -48.88 -8.01
C PRO A 8 7.73 -47.94 -6.81
N MET A 9 7.23 -48.54 -5.73
CA MET A 9 6.98 -48.00 -4.39
C MET A 9 8.11 -48.47 -3.41
N PRO A 10 8.16 -47.96 -2.16
CA PRO A 10 9.40 -47.72 -1.42
C PRO A 10 9.82 -48.84 -0.45
N MET A 11 11.07 -48.77 0.03
CA MET A 11 11.60 -49.57 1.14
C MET A 11 11.70 -48.72 2.42
N ALA A 12 11.05 -49.18 3.49
CA ALA A 12 11.36 -48.87 4.89
C ALA A 12 12.62 -49.66 5.31
N VAL A 13 13.40 -49.36 6.35
CA VAL A 13 13.12 -49.44 7.79
C VAL A 13 14.37 -48.89 8.53
N GLY A 14 14.19 -48.24 9.69
CA GLY A 14 15.28 -47.97 10.62
C GLY A 14 14.83 -47.24 11.88
N ALA A 15 14.37 -47.99 12.88
CA ALA A 15 14.02 -47.50 14.21
C ALA A 15 15.25 -47.44 15.14
N ALA A 16 15.35 -46.40 15.96
CA ALA A 16 16.06 -46.42 17.24
C ALA A 16 15.41 -45.40 18.20
N ALA A 17 15.23 -45.82 19.43
CA ALA A 17 14.33 -45.25 20.42
C ALA A 17 15.08 -44.52 21.55
N VAL A 18 14.36 -43.60 22.20
CA VAL A 18 14.43 -43.23 23.64
C VAL A 18 15.60 -42.37 24.14
N ALA A 19 15.27 -41.17 24.60
CA ALA A 19 15.55 -40.70 25.96
C ALA A 19 14.66 -39.48 26.30
N ALA A 20 14.09 -39.49 27.51
CA ALA A 20 13.08 -38.57 28.00
C ALA A 20 13.62 -37.69 29.16
N ALA A 21 13.10 -36.45 29.23
CA ALA A 21 12.89 -35.59 30.43
C ALA A 21 14.14 -35.13 31.23
N PRO A 22 14.09 -34.05 32.08
CA PRO A 22 12.93 -33.34 32.66
C PRO A 22 12.89 -31.82 32.35
N ALA A 23 11.73 -31.15 32.28
CA ALA A 23 10.85 -30.70 33.36
C ALA A 23 11.57 -29.93 34.48
N ALA A 24 11.61 -28.60 34.36
CA ALA A 24 11.85 -27.68 35.48
C ALA A 24 10.74 -26.64 35.51
N ALA A 25 9.91 -26.75 36.54
CA ALA A 25 8.92 -25.77 36.95
C ALA A 25 9.63 -24.58 37.64
N ALA A 26 9.16 -23.36 37.40
CA ALA A 26 9.41 -22.23 38.29
C ALA A 26 8.22 -21.25 38.25
N VAL A 27 7.29 -21.52 39.16
CA VAL A 27 6.74 -20.59 40.16
C VAL A 27 6.26 -19.21 39.67
N TRP A 28 4.93 -19.10 39.62
CA TRP A 28 4.16 -17.87 39.84
C TRP A 28 4.64 -17.10 41.09
N THR A 29 4.96 -15.82 40.93
CA THR A 29 4.62 -14.80 41.93
C THR A 29 4.20 -13.53 41.21
N SER A 30 2.93 -13.16 41.37
CA SER A 30 2.44 -11.79 41.10
C SER A 30 2.87 -10.86 42.24
N PRO A 31 3.01 -9.56 41.95
CA PRO A 31 2.14 -8.61 42.63
C PRO A 31 1.56 -7.54 41.70
N LEU A 32 0.25 -7.31 41.82
CA LEU A 32 -0.45 -6.08 41.42
C LEU A 32 -0.26 -5.01 42.53
N PRO A 33 -0.74 -3.75 42.36
CA PRO A 33 -0.56 -2.85 41.23
C PRO A 33 -0.05 -1.47 41.71
N SER A 34 0.54 -0.67 40.82
CA SER A 34 0.61 0.79 41.03
C SER A 34 0.36 1.54 39.73
N THR A 35 -0.62 2.43 39.82
CA THR A 35 -1.18 3.33 38.82
C THR A 35 -0.18 4.34 38.27
N SER A 36 -0.11 4.50 36.94
CA SER A 36 -0.05 5.82 36.28
C SER A 36 -0.14 5.69 34.74
N SER A 37 -1.29 6.10 34.22
CA SER A 37 -1.54 6.82 32.96
C SER A 37 -0.41 7.05 31.94
N THR A 38 -0.69 6.57 30.72
CA THR A 38 -0.58 7.26 29.40
C THR A 38 0.80 7.67 28.88
N LEU A 39 1.25 7.00 27.81
CA LEU A 39 1.85 7.58 26.59
C LEU A 39 1.97 6.49 25.50
N GLY A 40 1.67 6.87 24.26
CA GLY A 40 1.38 5.98 23.13
C GLY A 40 2.49 5.00 22.73
N ALA A 41 2.06 3.86 22.20
CA ALA A 41 2.94 2.80 21.70
C ALA A 41 3.83 3.29 20.54
N PRO A 42 5.13 2.92 20.50
CA PRO A 42 6.03 3.27 19.42
C PRO A 42 5.76 2.42 18.15
N ALA A 43 6.11 2.98 16.99
CA ALA A 43 6.07 2.29 15.70
C ALA A 43 6.88 0.97 15.73
N PRO A 44 6.49 -0.06 14.95
CA PRO A 44 7.23 -1.32 14.89
C PRO A 44 8.65 -1.08 14.36
N SER A 45 9.65 -1.40 15.17
CA SER A 45 11.06 -1.42 14.81
C SER A 45 11.38 -2.68 14.00
N PHE A 46 11.79 -2.50 12.75
CA PHE A 46 12.32 -3.58 11.91
C PHE A 46 13.70 -4.03 12.42
N PRO A 47 14.04 -5.34 12.39
CA PRO A 47 15.41 -5.80 12.55
C PRO A 47 16.29 -5.27 11.38
N PRO A 48 17.62 -5.12 11.56
CA PRO A 48 18.48 -4.48 10.57
C PRO A 48 18.72 -5.40 9.36
N SER A 49 17.80 -5.38 8.40
CA SER A 49 18.04 -5.89 7.05
C SER A 49 18.51 -4.75 6.14
N GLY A 50 19.82 -4.45 6.18
CA GLY A 50 20.57 -3.87 5.07
C GLY A 50 20.28 -2.43 4.62
N ILE A 51 19.46 -1.63 5.31
CA ILE A 51 19.25 -0.20 4.98
C ILE A 51 20.16 0.67 5.86
N LYS A 52 21.24 1.22 5.30
CA LYS A 52 22.04 2.25 5.99
C LYS A 52 21.41 3.63 5.78
N ARG A 53 21.05 4.30 6.87
CA ARG A 53 20.75 5.74 6.89
C ARG A 53 22.06 6.52 6.80
N SER A 54 22.22 7.39 5.81
CA SER A 54 23.28 8.42 5.84
C SER A 54 22.67 9.74 6.28
N VAL A 55 22.87 10.12 7.55
CA VAL A 55 22.53 11.44 8.06
C VAL A 55 23.79 12.31 7.99
N THR A 56 23.93 13.10 6.94
CA THR A 56 24.89 14.20 6.90
C THR A 56 24.15 15.52 7.07
N ARG A 57 24.12 16.03 8.31
CA ARG A 57 23.77 17.44 8.57
C ARG A 57 24.92 18.31 8.09
N LYS A 58 24.84 18.84 6.87
CA LYS A 58 25.71 19.93 6.43
C LYS A 58 24.85 20.99 5.75
N ALA A 59 24.90 22.21 6.27
CA ALA A 59 24.24 23.36 5.67
C ALA A 59 24.68 23.51 4.19
N PRO A 60 23.78 23.90 3.27
CA PRO A 60 24.09 23.89 1.85
C PRO A 60 25.07 25.01 1.53
N ARG A 61 26.31 24.64 1.20
CA ARG A 61 27.16 25.44 0.30
C ARG A 61 27.05 24.79 -1.06
N PHE A 62 26.50 25.49 -2.03
CA PHE A 62 26.46 25.07 -3.42
C PHE A 62 27.88 24.98 -4.00
N PRO A 63 28.34 23.81 -4.49
CA PRO A 63 29.42 23.74 -5.44
C PRO A 63 28.85 23.42 -6.84
N SER A 64 29.58 23.87 -7.87
CA SER A 64 29.22 23.75 -9.28
C SER A 64 28.77 22.35 -9.71
N ILE A 65 27.76 22.36 -10.59
CA ILE A 65 27.05 21.24 -11.17
C ILE A 65 28.02 20.37 -12.00
N HIS A 66 28.33 19.18 -11.51
CA HIS A 66 28.70 18.03 -12.34
C HIS A 66 27.50 17.08 -12.39
N HIS A 67 27.10 16.70 -13.61
CA HIS A 67 25.96 15.82 -13.87
C HIS A 67 26.14 14.43 -13.27
N HIS A 68 25.59 14.21 -12.09
CA HIS A 68 25.28 12.88 -11.57
C HIS A 68 23.77 12.77 -11.36
N HIS A 69 23.14 11.84 -12.06
CA HIS A 69 21.71 11.53 -11.96
C HIS A 69 21.37 10.96 -10.56
N HIS A 70 21.21 11.83 -9.57
CA HIS A 70 20.61 11.50 -8.28
C HIS A 70 19.16 11.94 -8.29
N ALA A 71 18.24 11.06 -8.68
CA ALA A 71 16.82 11.33 -8.51
C ALA A 71 16.39 10.94 -7.09
N ALA A 72 15.83 11.90 -6.38
CA ALA A 72 15.17 11.69 -5.11
C ALA A 72 13.84 10.98 -5.33
N VAL A 73 13.69 9.75 -4.84
CA VAL A 73 12.37 9.12 -4.75
C VAL A 73 11.78 9.52 -3.40
N VAL A 74 10.81 10.44 -3.40
CA VAL A 74 9.98 10.68 -2.22
C VAL A 74 9.00 9.51 -2.11
N VAL A 75 9.20 8.70 -1.09
CA VAL A 75 8.34 7.56 -0.78
C VAL A 75 7.53 7.92 0.46
N VAL A 76 6.25 8.21 0.27
CA VAL A 76 5.34 8.45 1.39
C VAL A 76 4.72 7.12 1.78
N LEU A 77 5.18 6.55 2.89
CA LEU A 77 4.53 5.39 3.52
C LEU A 77 3.73 5.89 4.72
N ARG A 78 2.42 5.74 4.67
CA ARG A 78 1.57 6.09 5.80
C ARG A 78 0.53 5.04 6.09
N ALA A 79 0.40 4.72 7.36
CA ALA A 79 -0.65 3.85 7.86
C ALA A 79 -1.80 4.70 8.41
N SER A 80 -3.02 4.34 8.04
CA SER A 80 -4.22 4.79 8.74
C SER A 80 -4.87 3.56 9.37
N SER A 81 -5.17 3.64 10.67
CA SER A 81 -6.04 2.68 11.34
C SER A 81 -7.44 3.27 11.37
N THR A 82 -8.42 2.53 10.88
CA THR A 82 -9.82 2.78 11.17
C THR A 82 -10.03 2.44 12.66
N GLY A 83 -10.07 3.46 13.51
CA GLY A 83 -10.44 3.24 14.91
C GLY A 83 -11.85 2.63 14.95
N ALA A 84 -12.02 1.54 15.70
CA ALA A 84 -13.34 1.06 16.10
C ALA A 84 -13.98 2.12 17.02
N GLY A 85 -14.56 3.15 16.41
CA GLY A 85 -15.31 4.19 17.11
C GLY A 85 -16.62 3.60 17.61
N ALA A 86 -16.83 3.69 18.92
CA ALA A 86 -18.09 3.38 19.58
C ALA A 86 -19.25 4.08 18.86
N GLY A 87 -20.31 3.32 18.59
CA GLY A 87 -21.48 3.77 17.86
C GLY A 87 -22.16 4.96 18.51
N GLY A 88 -21.95 6.14 17.93
CA GLY A 88 -22.85 7.28 18.04
C GLY A 88 -23.79 7.26 16.84
N ALA A 89 -25.08 7.04 17.09
CA ALA A 89 -26.13 6.99 16.09
C ALA A 89 -26.30 8.37 15.43
N SER A 90 -25.62 8.58 14.31
CA SER A 90 -26.00 9.56 13.29
C SER A 90 -26.71 8.77 12.19
N THR A 91 -27.96 9.18 11.92
CA THR A 91 -28.91 8.66 10.93
C THR A 91 -28.26 7.78 9.85
N VAL A 92 -28.32 6.47 10.06
CA VAL A 92 -27.86 5.47 9.10
C VAL A 92 -28.85 5.48 7.95
N ASP A 93 -28.50 6.16 6.87
CA ASP A 93 -29.05 5.89 5.55
C ASP A 93 -29.08 4.37 5.35
N SER A 94 -30.24 3.83 5.00
CA SER A 94 -30.45 2.39 4.74
C SER A 94 -29.23 1.81 4.00
N PRO A 95 -28.64 0.65 4.40
CA PRO A 95 -27.37 0.18 3.87
C PRO A 95 -27.44 0.21 2.35
N SER A 96 -26.76 1.18 1.76
CA SER A 96 -27.00 1.51 0.37
C SER A 96 -26.58 0.29 -0.46
N ASP A 97 -27.53 -0.26 -1.21
CA ASP A 97 -27.36 -1.46 -2.04
C ASP A 97 -26.52 -1.19 -3.30
N TRP A 98 -25.57 -0.26 -3.21
CA TRP A 98 -24.75 0.19 -4.32
C TRP A 98 -23.84 -0.93 -4.83
N ARG A 99 -23.38 -1.83 -3.94
CA ARG A 99 -22.58 -3.00 -4.33
C ARG A 99 -23.29 -3.92 -5.33
N ARG A 100 -24.63 -3.98 -5.30
CA ARG A 100 -25.43 -4.77 -6.27
C ARG A 100 -25.98 -3.92 -7.41
N LYS A 101 -26.34 -2.66 -7.14
CA LYS A 101 -27.01 -1.79 -8.12
C LYS A 101 -26.05 -1.07 -9.06
N ALA A 102 -24.88 -0.68 -8.59
CA ALA A 102 -23.94 0.09 -9.37
C ALA A 102 -23.26 -0.78 -10.42
N LYS A 103 -23.30 -0.33 -11.68
CA LYS A 103 -22.74 -1.05 -12.82
C LYS A 103 -21.43 -0.40 -13.24
N PRO A 104 -20.31 -1.14 -13.23
CA PRO A 104 -19.03 -0.66 -13.75
C PRO A 104 -19.13 -0.12 -15.18
N ILE A 105 -18.24 0.81 -15.53
CA ILE A 105 -18.09 1.26 -16.92
C ILE A 105 -17.50 0.12 -17.74
N LYS A 106 -18.12 -0.17 -18.90
CA LYS A 106 -17.61 -1.19 -19.82
C LYS A 106 -16.37 -0.66 -20.55
N PRO A 107 -15.37 -1.51 -20.86
CA PRO A 107 -14.25 -1.13 -21.72
C PRO A 107 -14.73 -0.46 -23.01
N GLY A 108 -14.11 0.66 -23.39
CA GLY A 108 -14.47 1.44 -24.58
C GLY A 108 -15.65 2.42 -24.41
N SER A 109 -16.30 2.46 -23.25
CA SER A 109 -17.32 3.47 -22.93
C SER A 109 -16.69 4.74 -22.32
N SER A 110 -17.44 5.85 -22.31
CA SER A 110 -16.97 7.11 -21.70
C SER A 110 -17.04 7.07 -20.17
N TYR A 111 -15.98 7.57 -19.53
CA TYR A 111 -15.94 7.74 -18.08
C TYR A 111 -16.62 9.04 -17.63
N PRO A 112 -17.07 9.14 -16.36
CA PRO A 112 -17.68 10.35 -15.82
C PRO A 112 -16.83 11.62 -15.94
N ALA A 113 -15.51 11.51 -15.80
CA ALA A 113 -14.56 12.61 -15.97
C ALA A 113 -14.23 12.95 -17.44
N LYS A 114 -14.86 12.26 -18.41
CA LYS A 114 -14.67 12.46 -19.86
C LYS A 114 -13.17 12.45 -20.23
N ASP A 115 -12.73 13.44 -21.00
CA ASP A 115 -11.35 13.58 -21.49
C ASP A 115 -10.34 13.89 -20.38
N HIS A 116 -10.80 14.27 -19.18
CA HIS A 116 -9.95 14.49 -18.00
C HIS A 116 -9.77 13.24 -17.14
N CYS A 117 -10.29 12.09 -17.58
CA CYS A 117 -10.18 10.85 -16.82
C CYS A 117 -8.73 10.36 -16.77
N SER A 118 -8.14 10.35 -15.57
CA SER A 118 -6.84 9.72 -15.31
C SER A 118 -6.84 8.18 -15.30
N GLN A 119 -7.98 7.55 -15.59
CA GLN A 119 -8.18 6.10 -15.57
C GLN A 119 -7.69 5.46 -14.26
N CYS A 120 -8.05 6.05 -13.11
CA CYS A 120 -7.61 5.54 -11.80
C CYS A 120 -8.17 4.16 -11.42
N GLY A 121 -9.17 3.65 -12.16
CA GLY A 121 -9.80 2.33 -11.97
C GLY A 121 -11.04 2.32 -11.07
N LEU A 122 -11.41 3.44 -10.45
CA LEU A 122 -12.55 3.48 -9.52
C LEU A 122 -13.88 3.11 -10.21
N CYS A 123 -14.05 3.58 -11.44
CA CYS A 123 -15.28 3.38 -12.23
C CYS A 123 -15.37 1.97 -12.84
N ASP A 124 -14.31 1.17 -12.75
CA ASP A 124 -14.24 -0.19 -13.31
C ASP A 124 -14.81 -1.24 -12.34
N THR A 125 -15.31 -0.79 -11.19
CA THR A 125 -15.98 -1.62 -10.19
C THR A 125 -17.28 -0.97 -9.75
N TYR A 126 -18.02 -1.64 -8.87
CA TYR A 126 -19.24 -1.08 -8.26
C TYR A 126 -18.97 0.18 -7.41
N TYR A 127 -17.70 0.53 -7.14
CA TYR A 127 -17.30 1.81 -6.53
C TYR A 127 -17.62 3.05 -7.38
N ILE A 128 -18.01 2.87 -8.64
CA ILE A 128 -18.58 3.94 -9.47
C ILE A 128 -19.75 4.67 -8.76
N ALA A 129 -20.45 4.01 -7.84
CA ALA A 129 -21.49 4.63 -7.02
C ALA A 129 -21.04 5.91 -6.29
N HIS A 130 -19.74 5.98 -5.95
CA HIS A 130 -19.14 7.08 -5.20
C HIS A 130 -18.31 8.03 -6.07
N VAL A 131 -18.41 7.91 -7.41
CA VAL A 131 -17.53 8.68 -8.32
C VAL A 131 -17.66 10.20 -8.15
N LYS A 132 -18.85 10.70 -7.81
CA LYS A 132 -19.10 12.13 -7.61
C LYS A 132 -18.35 12.70 -6.41
N ASP A 133 -18.16 11.88 -5.37
CA ASP A 133 -17.56 12.31 -4.10
C ASP A 133 -16.09 11.86 -3.98
N ALA A 134 -15.63 10.95 -4.84
CA ALA A 134 -14.29 10.38 -4.78
C ALA A 134 -13.39 10.77 -5.95
N CYS A 135 -13.93 11.08 -7.12
CA CYS A 135 -13.10 11.42 -8.28
C CYS A 135 -12.32 12.73 -8.03
N ALA A 136 -11.02 12.71 -8.33
CA ALA A 136 -10.13 13.87 -8.25
C ALA A 136 -10.38 14.91 -9.36
N PHE A 137 -11.30 14.65 -10.30
CA PHE A 137 -11.59 15.50 -11.45
C PHE A 137 -13.08 15.92 -11.54
N LEU A 138 -13.88 15.59 -10.53
CA LEU A 138 -15.30 15.97 -10.45
C LEU A 138 -15.59 16.67 -9.12
N GLY A 139 -16.55 17.61 -9.15
CA GLY A 139 -16.87 18.44 -7.98
C GLY A 139 -15.65 19.24 -7.54
N ASP A 140 -15.34 19.16 -6.25
CA ASP A 140 -14.13 19.78 -5.67
C ASP A 140 -12.82 19.24 -6.27
N GLY A 141 -12.86 18.07 -6.91
CA GLY A 141 -11.72 17.48 -7.58
C GLY A 141 -10.53 17.29 -6.64
N MET A 142 -9.38 17.88 -6.97
CA MET A 142 -8.15 17.75 -6.19
C MET A 142 -8.09 18.66 -4.95
N SER A 143 -8.95 19.68 -4.82
CA SER A 143 -8.92 20.54 -3.61
C SER A 143 -9.32 19.78 -2.35
N ARG A 144 -10.08 18.69 -2.51
CA ARG A 144 -10.46 17.75 -1.44
C ARG A 144 -9.27 17.16 -0.69
N VAL A 145 -8.05 17.24 -1.22
CA VAL A 145 -6.82 16.87 -0.50
C VAL A 145 -6.73 17.61 0.83
N GLU A 146 -7.04 18.91 0.87
CA GLU A 146 -6.90 19.73 2.08
C GLU A 146 -7.88 19.26 3.19
N ASP A 147 -9.05 18.74 2.81
CA ASP A 147 -10.02 18.14 3.74
C ASP A 147 -9.63 16.73 4.21
N LEU A 148 -8.84 16.02 3.40
CA LEU A 148 -8.38 14.67 3.68
C LEU A 148 -7.10 14.67 4.52
N GLU A 149 -6.25 15.67 4.39
CA GLU A 149 -4.96 15.77 5.08
C GLU A 149 -5.12 15.69 6.61
N PRO A 150 -5.98 16.46 7.29
CA PRO A 150 -6.18 16.30 8.74
C PRO A 150 -6.69 14.91 9.14
N LYS A 151 -7.51 14.26 8.30
CA LYS A 151 -8.07 12.92 8.58
C LYS A 151 -7.02 11.83 8.45
N VAL A 152 -6.16 11.94 7.43
CA VAL A 152 -5.10 10.96 7.14
C VAL A 152 -3.86 11.21 7.98
N HIS A 153 -3.56 12.49 8.26
CA HIS A 153 -2.31 12.92 8.86
C HIS A 153 -2.41 13.40 10.30
N GLY A 154 -3.61 13.64 10.82
CA GLY A 154 -3.83 14.29 12.12
C GLY A 154 -3.60 15.79 12.11
N ARG A 155 -3.11 16.36 10.99
CA ARG A 155 -2.90 17.79 10.77
C ARG A 155 -3.07 18.15 9.30
N GLY A 156 -3.41 19.39 9.00
CA GLY A 156 -3.31 19.98 7.66
C GLY A 156 -1.95 20.64 7.42
N ARG A 157 -1.78 21.26 6.25
CA ARG A 157 -0.64 22.13 5.93
C ARG A 157 -0.64 23.39 6.79
N ASN A 158 0.54 23.80 7.22
CA ASN A 158 0.75 25.11 7.83
C ASN A 158 0.94 26.19 6.73
N PRO A 159 0.07 27.21 6.62
CA PRO A 159 0.18 28.25 5.59
C PRO A 159 1.44 29.11 5.72
N GLU A 160 2.06 29.16 6.90
CA GLU A 160 3.29 29.91 7.15
C GLU A 160 4.56 29.10 6.82
N SER A 161 4.43 27.82 6.48
CA SER A 161 5.56 26.94 6.17
C SER A 161 5.67 26.71 4.67
N MET A 162 6.74 27.21 4.06
CA MET A 162 7.02 26.99 2.64
C MET A 162 7.19 25.50 2.28
N ASP A 163 7.72 24.70 3.21
CA ASP A 163 7.87 23.26 2.98
C ASP A 163 6.52 22.54 2.96
N ASP A 164 5.59 22.90 3.84
CA ASP A 164 4.24 22.33 3.83
C ASP A 164 3.46 22.78 2.58
N LEU A 165 3.63 24.02 2.13
CA LEU A 165 2.99 24.53 0.91
C LEU A 165 3.49 23.80 -0.36
N PHE A 166 4.77 23.44 -0.42
CA PHE A 166 5.37 22.84 -1.61
C PHE A 166 5.34 21.30 -1.59
N PHE A 167 5.66 20.68 -0.45
CA PHE A 167 5.78 19.22 -0.32
C PHE A 167 4.59 18.57 0.41
N GLY A 168 3.67 19.36 0.96
CA GLY A 168 2.54 18.87 1.74
C GLY A 168 2.93 18.45 3.16
N VAL A 169 1.99 17.81 3.85
CA VAL A 169 2.18 17.33 5.23
C VAL A 169 3.24 16.22 5.28
N HIS A 170 4.37 16.49 5.93
CA HIS A 170 5.46 15.53 6.11
C HIS A 170 6.07 15.62 7.53
N ASP A 171 6.78 14.56 7.92
CA ASP A 171 7.54 14.49 9.17
C ASP A 171 9.06 14.51 8.90
N ASP A 172 9.51 13.78 7.86
CA ASP A 172 10.91 13.70 7.44
C ASP A 172 11.03 13.72 5.91
N MET A 173 12.10 14.33 5.40
CA MET A 173 12.51 14.24 3.99
C MET A 173 13.96 13.77 3.91
N LEU A 174 14.20 12.74 3.09
CA LEU A 174 15.51 12.08 3.00
C LEU A 174 15.78 11.52 1.61
N TYR A 175 17.06 11.33 1.30
CA TYR A 175 17.51 10.57 0.14
C TYR A 175 17.87 9.15 0.57
N ALA A 176 17.45 8.17 -0.23
CA ALA A 176 17.72 6.77 0.01
C ALA A 176 18.11 6.07 -1.29
N ARG A 177 19.01 5.08 -1.18
CA ARG A 177 19.33 4.13 -2.25
C ARG A 177 19.48 2.74 -1.64
N LYS A 178 18.97 1.70 -2.31
CA LYS A 178 19.23 0.32 -1.90
C LYS A 178 20.70 -0.03 -2.16
N ILE A 179 21.34 -0.71 -1.21
CA ILE A 179 22.75 -1.13 -1.32
C ILE A 179 22.91 -2.10 -2.49
N GLU A 180 22.04 -3.11 -2.54
CA GLU A 180 21.92 -4.06 -3.64
C GLU A 180 20.63 -3.75 -4.41
N PRO A 181 20.69 -3.06 -5.56
CA PRO A 181 19.50 -2.70 -6.32
C PRO A 181 18.68 -3.93 -6.75
N VAL A 182 17.35 -3.78 -6.81
CA VAL A 182 16.50 -4.80 -7.42
C VAL A 182 16.63 -4.75 -8.93
N GLU A 183 17.06 -5.84 -9.55
CA GLU A 183 17.23 -5.92 -11.00
C GLU A 183 15.91 -5.68 -11.75
N GLY A 184 15.94 -4.84 -12.77
CA GLY A 184 14.76 -4.46 -13.57
C GLY A 184 13.79 -3.50 -12.86
N ALA A 185 14.12 -2.99 -11.68
CA ALA A 185 13.37 -1.88 -11.08
C ALA A 185 13.69 -0.54 -11.78
N GLN A 186 12.80 0.44 -11.64
CA GLN A 186 12.96 1.78 -12.24
C GLN A 186 14.20 2.53 -11.71
N TRP A 187 14.48 2.36 -10.42
CA TRP A 187 15.60 2.97 -9.71
C TRP A 187 16.32 1.85 -8.93
N THR A 188 16.56 2.04 -7.64
CA THR A 188 17.18 1.00 -6.79
C THR A 188 16.18 -0.03 -6.23
N GLY A 189 14.88 0.13 -6.50
CA GLY A 189 13.85 -0.84 -6.09
C GLY A 189 13.33 -0.67 -4.65
N ILE A 190 13.34 0.56 -4.12
CA ILE A 190 12.88 0.85 -2.75
C ILE A 190 11.41 0.46 -2.55
N VAL A 191 10.52 0.87 -3.47
CA VAL A 191 9.07 0.58 -3.40
C VAL A 191 8.82 -0.93 -3.39
N THR A 192 9.43 -1.66 -4.32
CA THR A 192 9.33 -3.13 -4.42
C THR A 192 9.83 -3.80 -3.13
N THR A 193 10.97 -3.35 -2.60
CA THR A 193 11.55 -3.92 -1.37
C THR A 193 10.64 -3.70 -0.17
N ILE A 194 10.12 -2.49 0.03
CA ILE A 194 9.19 -2.18 1.13
C ILE A 194 7.95 -3.08 1.05
N ALA A 195 7.34 -3.20 -0.14
CA ALA A 195 6.16 -4.01 -0.33
C ALA A 195 6.40 -5.51 -0.06
N MET A 196 7.52 -6.05 -0.53
CA MET A 196 7.90 -7.44 -0.27
C MET A 196 8.16 -7.69 1.22
N GLU A 197 8.86 -6.79 1.91
CA GLU A 197 9.16 -6.92 3.34
C GLU A 197 7.91 -6.80 4.22
N MET A 198 6.94 -5.97 3.81
CA MET A 198 5.65 -5.87 4.50
C MET A 198 4.82 -7.16 4.41
N LEU A 199 4.88 -7.87 3.27
CA LEU A 199 4.27 -9.20 3.13
C LEU A 199 5.04 -10.24 3.96
N ARG A 200 6.37 -10.30 3.84
CA ARG A 200 7.21 -11.27 4.58
C ARG A 200 7.06 -11.13 6.10
N SER A 201 6.93 -9.90 6.58
CA SER A 201 6.77 -9.59 8.01
C SER A 201 5.32 -9.69 8.48
N ASN A 202 4.39 -10.12 7.62
CA ASN A 202 2.95 -10.19 7.91
C ASN A 202 2.39 -8.88 8.46
N ILE A 203 2.88 -7.72 7.99
CA ILE A 203 2.32 -6.40 8.35
C ILE A 203 1.03 -6.15 7.55
N VAL A 204 1.02 -6.63 6.30
CA VAL A 204 -0.12 -6.57 5.38
C VAL A 204 -0.41 -7.97 4.83
N ASP A 205 -1.67 -8.22 4.47
CA ASP A 205 -2.12 -9.50 3.92
C ASP A 205 -2.05 -9.49 2.38
N ALA A 206 -2.11 -8.31 1.77
CA ALA A 206 -2.06 -8.13 0.32
C ALA A 206 -1.50 -6.76 -0.06
N VAL A 207 -1.00 -6.67 -1.30
CA VAL A 207 -0.48 -5.46 -1.91
C VAL A 207 -1.20 -5.22 -3.24
N ILE A 208 -1.74 -4.02 -3.45
CA ILE A 208 -2.14 -3.56 -4.78
C ILE A 208 -0.92 -2.98 -5.48
N CYS A 209 -0.52 -3.59 -6.59
CA CYS A 209 0.59 -3.14 -7.42
C CYS A 209 0.30 -3.38 -8.91
N VAL A 210 1.17 -2.87 -9.79
CA VAL A 210 0.96 -2.88 -11.24
C VAL A 210 1.98 -3.78 -11.94
N GLN A 211 1.54 -4.95 -12.37
CA GLN A 211 2.30 -5.82 -13.25
C GLN A 211 2.21 -5.33 -14.71
N SER A 212 3.00 -5.95 -15.58
CA SER A 212 2.85 -5.79 -17.04
C SER A 212 1.90 -6.85 -17.56
N ASP A 213 1.13 -6.52 -18.60
CA ASP A 213 0.41 -7.53 -19.38
C ASP A 213 1.41 -8.54 -19.98
N PRO A 214 1.13 -9.86 -19.95
CA PRO A 214 2.01 -10.87 -20.53
C PRO A 214 2.28 -10.68 -22.03
N GLU A 215 1.35 -10.07 -22.76
CA GLU A 215 1.45 -9.85 -24.21
C GLU A 215 1.99 -8.46 -24.56
N ASP A 216 1.91 -7.50 -23.64
CA ASP A 216 2.44 -6.14 -23.81
C ASP A 216 3.07 -5.60 -22.52
N ARG A 217 4.41 -5.53 -22.53
CA ARG A 217 5.20 -5.05 -21.37
C ARG A 217 4.84 -3.63 -20.92
N PHE A 218 4.31 -2.79 -21.80
CA PHE A 218 3.97 -1.39 -21.52
C PHE A 218 2.52 -1.20 -21.06
N LYS A 219 1.67 -2.21 -21.29
CA LYS A 219 0.30 -2.22 -20.83
C LYS A 219 0.25 -2.58 -19.34
N PRO A 220 -0.34 -1.73 -18.49
CA PRO A 220 -0.36 -1.96 -17.06
C PRO A 220 -1.48 -2.93 -16.68
N MET A 221 -1.16 -3.89 -15.83
CA MET A 221 -2.09 -4.86 -15.28
C MET A 221 -2.09 -4.75 -13.75
N PRO A 222 -3.03 -4.00 -13.16
CA PRO A 222 -3.21 -3.97 -11.71
C PRO A 222 -3.54 -5.36 -11.16
N VAL A 223 -2.90 -5.74 -10.06
CA VAL A 223 -3.10 -7.03 -9.40
C VAL A 223 -3.19 -6.86 -7.89
N LEU A 224 -3.88 -7.80 -7.23
CA LEU A 224 -3.83 -7.98 -5.79
C LEU A 224 -2.77 -9.04 -5.45
N ALA A 225 -1.53 -8.60 -5.28
CA ALA A 225 -0.40 -9.46 -4.95
C ALA A 225 -0.50 -9.98 -3.52
N ARG A 226 -0.26 -11.29 -3.34
CA ARG A 226 -0.23 -11.94 -2.01
C ARG A 226 1.12 -12.57 -1.69
N THR A 227 2.01 -12.68 -2.67
CA THR A 227 3.37 -13.20 -2.49
C THR A 227 4.42 -12.15 -2.83
N PRO A 228 5.62 -12.22 -2.23
CA PRO A 228 6.74 -11.36 -2.62
C PRO A 228 7.09 -11.48 -4.12
N GLU A 229 6.88 -12.66 -4.72
CA GLU A 229 7.12 -12.94 -6.13
C GLU A 229 6.14 -12.17 -7.02
N ASP A 230 4.86 -12.09 -6.64
CA ASP A 230 3.85 -11.27 -7.33
C ASP A 230 4.23 -9.79 -7.31
N VAL A 231 4.75 -9.30 -6.17
CA VAL A 231 5.23 -7.92 -6.02
C VAL A 231 6.49 -7.67 -6.85
N LEU A 232 7.40 -8.63 -6.91
CA LEU A 232 8.62 -8.53 -7.72
C LEU A 232 8.32 -8.51 -9.22
N ALA A 233 7.27 -9.22 -9.66
CA ALA A 233 6.77 -9.15 -11.03
C ALA A 233 6.22 -7.76 -11.38
N ALA A 234 5.76 -6.99 -10.39
CA ALA A 234 5.28 -5.62 -10.55
C ALA A 234 6.40 -4.55 -10.59
N ARG A 235 7.68 -4.94 -10.61
CA ARG A 235 8.80 -3.98 -10.67
C ARG A 235 8.77 -3.10 -11.92
N GLY A 236 9.42 -1.94 -11.81
CA GLY A 236 9.50 -0.94 -12.87
C GLY A 236 8.23 -0.12 -13.02
N VAL A 237 8.32 0.99 -13.76
CA VAL A 237 7.19 1.87 -14.07
C VAL A 237 6.67 1.56 -15.45
N LYS A 238 5.35 1.48 -15.61
CA LYS A 238 4.68 1.37 -16.92
C LYS A 238 4.26 2.80 -17.28
N PRO A 239 4.82 3.40 -18.35
CA PRO A 239 4.65 4.83 -18.65
C PRO A 239 3.28 5.12 -19.31
N THR A 240 2.21 4.62 -18.72
CA THR A 240 0.84 4.66 -19.19
C THR A 240 -0.11 4.82 -17.99
N LEU A 241 -1.33 5.31 -18.22
CA LEU A 241 -2.34 5.37 -17.17
C LEU A 241 -2.72 3.95 -16.73
N SER A 242 -2.85 3.73 -15.42
CA SER A 242 -3.13 2.41 -14.85
C SER A 242 -4.35 2.44 -13.94
N PRO A 243 -5.32 1.52 -14.12
CA PRO A 243 -6.53 1.47 -13.32
C PRO A 243 -6.35 0.74 -11.98
N ASN A 244 -5.42 1.19 -11.12
CA ASN A 244 -5.09 0.50 -9.86
C ASN A 244 -6.32 0.19 -8.98
N LEU A 245 -7.34 1.06 -8.97
CA LEU A 245 -8.54 0.89 -8.15
C LEU A 245 -9.56 -0.10 -8.75
N ASN A 246 -9.31 -0.69 -9.92
CA ASN A 246 -10.15 -1.77 -10.43
C ASN A 246 -10.09 -3.03 -9.54
N THR A 247 -9.06 -3.13 -8.69
CA THR A 247 -8.82 -4.23 -7.75
C THR A 247 -9.63 -4.10 -6.45
N LEU A 248 -10.28 -2.95 -6.18
CA LEU A 248 -10.98 -2.74 -4.90
C LEU A 248 -12.10 -3.76 -4.66
N ALA A 249 -12.82 -4.16 -5.71
CA ALA A 249 -13.84 -5.20 -5.60
C ALA A 249 -13.25 -6.56 -5.23
N LEU A 250 -12.04 -6.87 -5.73
CA LEU A 250 -11.32 -8.08 -5.41
C LEU A 250 -10.79 -8.06 -3.96
N VAL A 251 -10.34 -6.91 -3.46
CA VAL A 251 -9.92 -6.74 -2.06
C VAL A 251 -11.06 -7.13 -1.11
N GLU A 252 -12.27 -6.61 -1.34
CA GLU A 252 -13.44 -6.95 -0.54
C GLU A 252 -13.80 -8.43 -0.65
N ALA A 253 -13.89 -8.96 -1.89
CA ALA A 253 -14.27 -10.34 -2.14
C ALA A 253 -13.27 -11.34 -1.53
N ALA A 254 -11.98 -10.98 -1.50
CA ALA A 254 -10.93 -11.82 -0.96
C ALA A 254 -10.72 -11.64 0.55
N GLY A 255 -11.55 -10.83 1.22
CA GLY A 255 -11.60 -10.67 2.67
C GLY A 255 -10.34 -10.06 3.28
N VAL A 256 -9.61 -9.22 2.54
CA VAL A 256 -8.36 -8.60 3.01
C VAL A 256 -8.64 -7.68 4.20
N LYS A 257 -7.82 -7.73 5.25
CA LYS A 257 -7.95 -6.88 6.45
C LYS A 257 -6.88 -5.79 6.50
N ARG A 258 -5.65 -6.13 6.11
CA ARG A 258 -4.51 -5.22 6.12
C ARG A 258 -3.95 -5.10 4.72
N LEU A 259 -4.07 -3.91 4.13
CA LEU A 259 -3.76 -3.68 2.71
C LEU A 259 -2.61 -2.69 2.58
N LEU A 260 -1.67 -2.98 1.67
CA LEU A 260 -0.75 -1.99 1.12
C LEU A 260 -1.21 -1.57 -0.27
N PHE A 261 -1.40 -0.27 -0.49
CA PHE A 261 -1.72 0.29 -1.80
C PHE A 261 -0.50 1.01 -2.37
N CYS A 262 0.01 0.54 -3.51
CA CYS A 262 1.05 1.22 -4.28
C CYS A 262 0.41 1.94 -5.47
N GLY A 263 0.58 3.26 -5.58
CA GLY A 263 -0.05 4.04 -6.63
C GLY A 263 0.35 5.51 -6.68
N VAL A 264 -0.33 6.27 -7.53
CA VAL A 264 -0.06 7.70 -7.76
C VAL A 264 -1.12 8.60 -7.09
N GLY A 265 -0.85 9.91 -7.04
CA GLY A 265 -1.65 10.88 -6.30
C GLY A 265 -3.15 10.85 -6.58
N CYS A 266 -3.58 10.87 -7.85
CA CYS A 266 -5.01 10.86 -8.19
C CYS A 266 -5.73 9.57 -7.74
N GLN A 267 -5.03 8.43 -7.76
CA GLN A 267 -5.55 7.15 -7.30
C GLN A 267 -5.67 7.14 -5.77
N VAL A 268 -4.67 7.69 -5.06
CA VAL A 268 -4.69 7.80 -3.59
C VAL A 268 -5.83 8.71 -3.13
N GLN A 269 -6.06 9.85 -3.79
CA GLN A 269 -7.18 10.73 -3.45
C GLN A 269 -8.54 10.02 -3.56
N ALA A 270 -8.76 9.29 -4.66
CA ALA A 270 -9.97 8.49 -4.82
C ALA A 270 -10.08 7.38 -3.77
N LEU A 271 -8.98 6.68 -3.49
CA LEU A 271 -8.91 5.64 -2.45
C LEU A 271 -9.29 6.17 -1.07
N ARG A 272 -8.74 7.31 -0.65
CA ARG A 272 -9.00 7.91 0.67
C ARG A 272 -10.45 8.34 0.85
N ASN A 273 -11.14 8.75 -0.22
CA ASN A 273 -12.56 9.08 -0.15
C ASN A 273 -13.47 7.86 0.01
N VAL A 274 -13.05 6.70 -0.50
CA VAL A 274 -13.83 5.45 -0.41
C VAL A 274 -13.31 4.48 0.66
N GLU A 275 -12.25 4.85 1.39
CA GLU A 275 -11.55 4.00 2.37
C GLU A 275 -12.51 3.41 3.42
N LYS A 276 -13.46 4.22 3.91
CA LYS A 276 -14.47 3.81 4.89
C LYS A 276 -15.37 2.66 4.43
N HIS A 277 -15.48 2.44 3.12
CA HIS A 277 -16.32 1.39 2.56
C HIS A 277 -15.59 0.04 2.46
N LEU A 278 -14.26 0.02 2.45
CA LEU A 278 -13.46 -1.19 2.21
C LEU A 278 -13.47 -2.18 3.39
N GLY A 279 -13.84 -1.74 4.60
CA GLY A 279 -13.87 -2.61 5.80
C GLY A 279 -12.50 -3.14 6.22
N LEU A 280 -11.42 -2.43 5.89
CA LEU A 280 -10.06 -2.73 6.30
C LEU A 280 -9.85 -2.39 7.78
N GLU A 281 -9.00 -3.17 8.45
CA GLU A 281 -8.47 -2.84 9.78
C GLU A 281 -7.35 -1.81 9.67
N LYS A 282 -6.54 -1.91 8.61
CA LYS A 282 -5.41 -1.01 8.38
C LYS A 282 -5.12 -0.85 6.90
N LEU A 283 -5.00 0.40 6.47
CA LEU A 283 -4.57 0.75 5.11
C LEU A 283 -3.20 1.44 5.17
N TYR A 284 -2.23 0.85 4.47
CA TYR A 284 -0.95 1.45 4.18
C TYR A 284 -0.98 1.98 2.76
N VAL A 285 -0.56 3.22 2.56
CA VAL A 285 -0.41 3.81 1.22
C VAL A 285 1.07 4.09 0.98
N LEU A 286 1.59 3.55 -0.11
CA LEU A 286 2.94 3.76 -0.62
C LEU A 286 2.86 4.53 -1.93
N GLY A 287 2.84 5.86 -1.81
CA GLY A 287 2.69 6.76 -2.94
C GLY A 287 4.00 7.04 -3.66
N THR A 288 3.94 7.23 -4.98
CA THR A 288 5.05 7.74 -5.78
C THR A 288 4.67 9.06 -6.46
N ASN A 289 5.64 9.98 -6.55
CA ASN A 289 5.48 11.21 -7.33
C ASN A 289 5.12 10.88 -8.79
N CYS A 290 4.18 11.63 -9.34
CA CYS A 290 3.72 11.48 -10.72
C CYS A 290 3.51 12.87 -11.31
N GLY A 291 4.12 13.09 -12.47
CA GLY A 291 4.02 14.33 -13.22
C GLY A 291 4.66 14.13 -14.58
N THR A 292 4.19 14.89 -15.56
CA THR A 292 4.84 14.95 -16.87
C THR A 292 5.89 16.05 -16.80
N LEU A 293 7.13 15.74 -17.13
CA LEU A 293 8.11 16.77 -17.48
C LEU A 293 7.72 17.26 -18.87
N SER A 294 6.86 18.28 -18.91
CA SER A 294 6.51 19.04 -20.11
C SER A 294 7.40 20.27 -20.23
#